data_AF-A0A6C0P8B4-F1
#
_entry.id   AF-A0A6C0P8B4-F1
#
_cell.length_a   1.000
_cell.length_b   1.000
_cell.length_c   1.000
_cell.angle_alpha   90.00
_cell.angle_beta   90.00
_cell.angle_gamma   90.00
#
_symmetry.space_group_name_H-M   'P 1'
#
loop_
_entity.id
_entity.type
_entity.pdbx_description
1 polymer ?
#
loop_
_entity_poly.entity_id
_entity_poly.type
_entity_poly.pdbx_seq_one_letter_code
_entity_poly.pdbx_strand_id
1 'polypeptide(L)'
;MPNTIPHFHRHNHRFAGVTGQAIRSGDSHVHEIVFNRTDFLDHFQKLIKIRTGPAIPVGNGKHVHFVSSRTSINDGHKHQLNFATLIDAPLV
;
A
#
# COMPACT_ATOMS: atom_id res chain seq x y z
N MET A 1 30.88 -6.13 28.94
CA MET A 1 29.91 -5.35 28.15
C MET A 1 29.20 -6.31 27.20
N PRO A 2 27.88 -6.50 27.29
CA PRO A 2 27.19 -7.44 26.40
C PRO A 2 27.07 -6.82 25.01
N ASN A 3 27.41 -7.63 24.02
CA ASN A 3 27.47 -7.34 22.61
C ASN A 3 26.04 -7.17 22.07
N THR A 4 25.57 -5.94 21.84
CA THR A 4 24.27 -5.69 21.20
C THR A 4 24.42 -5.82 19.69
N ILE A 5 24.40 -7.06 19.20
CA ILE A 5 24.13 -7.31 17.79
C ILE A 5 22.70 -6.83 17.54
N PRO A 6 22.45 -5.87 16.64
CA PRO A 6 21.08 -5.50 16.31
C PRO A 6 20.43 -6.73 15.69
N HIS A 7 19.50 -7.33 16.44
CA HIS A 7 18.59 -8.32 15.90
C HIS A 7 17.69 -7.59 14.90
N PHE A 8 18.15 -7.46 13.66
CA PHE A 8 17.27 -7.17 12.53
C PHE A 8 16.32 -8.37 12.42
N HIS A 9 15.23 -8.31 13.19
CA HIS A 9 14.24 -9.35 13.28
C HIS A 9 13.67 -9.52 11.88
N ARG A 10 14.07 -10.59 11.18
CA ARG A 10 13.54 -10.91 9.85
C ARG A 10 12.03 -11.09 9.99
N HIS A 11 11.25 -10.29 9.28
CA HIS A 11 9.79 -10.40 9.27
C HIS A 11 9.25 -10.17 7.86
N ASN A 12 8.03 -10.64 7.63
CA ASN A 12 7.33 -10.51 6.36
C ASN A 12 6.20 -9.49 6.53
N HIS A 13 5.99 -8.65 5.52
CA HIS A 13 4.88 -7.72 5.49
C HIS A 13 3.77 -8.25 4.58
N ARG A 14 2.56 -8.33 5.10
CA ARG A 14 1.36 -8.71 4.34
C ARG A 14 0.33 -7.59 4.46
N PHE A 15 -0.29 -7.26 3.32
CA PHE A 15 -1.30 -6.21 3.22
C PHE A 15 -2.42 -6.75 2.33
N ALA A 16 -3.66 -6.63 2.80
CA ALA A 16 -4.85 -6.86 2.00
C ALA A 16 -5.75 -5.63 2.10
N GLY A 17 -6.21 -5.13 0.96
CA GLY A 17 -7.04 -3.93 0.89
C GLY A 17 -7.76 -3.86 -0.44
N VAL A 18 -8.84 -3.09 -0.47
CA VAL A 18 -9.60 -2.77 -1.68
C VAL A 18 -9.54 -1.26 -1.91
N THR A 19 -9.50 -0.86 -3.17
CA THR A 19 -9.66 0.53 -3.58
C THR A 19 -11.12 0.96 -3.42
N GLY A 20 -11.33 2.21 -3.00
CA GLY A 20 -12.62 2.89 -3.10
C GLY A 20 -12.95 3.31 -4.54
N GLN A 21 -14.03 4.07 -4.69
CA GLN A 21 -14.50 4.59 -5.98
C GLN A 21 -13.44 5.47 -6.67
N ALA A 22 -13.50 5.53 -8.01
CA ALA A 22 -12.63 6.39 -8.79
C ALA A 22 -12.88 7.87 -8.45
N ILE A 23 -11.81 8.60 -8.17
CA ILE A 23 -11.84 10.04 -7.90
C ILE A 23 -11.16 10.73 -9.07
N ARG A 24 -11.92 11.56 -9.81
CA ARG A 24 -11.39 12.29 -10.97
C ARG A 24 -10.22 13.17 -10.57
N SER A 25 -9.17 13.16 -11.38
CA SER A 25 -7.93 13.91 -11.13
C SER A 25 -7.32 14.33 -12.47
N GLY A 26 -7.68 15.54 -12.94
CA GLY A 26 -7.30 16.02 -14.27
C GLY A 26 -7.87 15.14 -15.38
N ASP A 27 -7.02 14.74 -16.32
CA ASP A 27 -7.34 13.83 -17.43
C ASP A 27 -7.27 12.34 -17.03
N SER A 28 -7.14 12.05 -15.73
CA SER A 28 -7.06 10.71 -15.18
C SER A 28 -7.96 10.56 -13.94
N HIS A 29 -7.77 9.48 -13.20
CA HIS A 29 -8.39 9.27 -11.90
C HIS A 29 -7.42 8.58 -10.94
N VAL A 30 -7.76 8.62 -9.67
CA VAL A 30 -7.05 7.95 -8.60
C VAL A 30 -8.04 7.29 -7.66
N HIS A 31 -7.56 6.41 -6.80
CA HIS A 31 -8.36 5.74 -5.78
C HIS A 31 -7.81 6.03 -4.39
N GLU A 32 -8.68 5.98 -3.38
CA GLU A 32 -8.27 5.82 -2.00
C GLU A 32 -8.29 4.34 -1.63
N ILE A 33 -7.29 3.88 -0.90
CA ILE A 33 -7.19 2.52 -0.40
C ILE A 33 -7.42 2.54 1.10
N VAL A 34 -8.35 1.70 1.54
CA VAL A 34 -8.57 1.43 2.95
C VAL A 34 -7.93 0.08 3.28
N PHE A 35 -6.85 0.13 4.04
CA PHE A 35 -6.22 -1.06 4.60
C PHE A 35 -6.81 -1.32 5.97
N ASN A 36 -7.70 -2.32 6.06
CA ASN A 36 -8.37 -2.64 7.31
C ASN A 36 -7.46 -3.39 8.29
N ARG A 37 -6.50 -4.19 7.80
CA ARG A 37 -5.54 -4.93 8.62
C ARG A 37 -4.22 -5.10 7.87
N THR A 38 -3.12 -4.89 8.59
CA THR A 38 -1.78 -5.33 8.22
C THR A 38 -1.42 -6.37 9.28
N ASP A 39 -1.25 -7.63 8.88
CA ASP A 39 -0.97 -8.71 9.83
C ASP A 39 0.53 -8.79 10.10
N PHE A 40 0.87 -8.60 11.38
CA PHE A 40 2.12 -9.05 11.99
C PHE A 40 1.77 -9.77 13.30
N LEU A 41 2.51 -10.83 13.61
CA LEU A 41 2.40 -11.57 14.86
C LEU A 41 2.78 -10.61 16.00
N ASP A 42 1.80 -10.17 16.79
CA ASP A 42 1.88 -9.27 17.97
C ASP A 42 1.90 -7.73 17.77
N HIS A 43 1.83 -7.18 16.54
CA HIS A 43 1.63 -5.72 16.33
C HIS A 43 0.78 -5.39 15.10
N PHE A 44 -0.28 -4.60 15.28
CA PHE A 44 -1.10 -4.09 14.18
C PHE A 44 -0.62 -2.70 13.74
N GLN A 45 -0.38 -2.50 12.45
CA GLN A 45 -0.21 -1.15 11.89
C GLN A 45 -1.52 -0.68 11.24
N LYS A 46 -1.94 0.54 11.57
CA LYS A 46 -3.06 1.20 10.90
C LYS A 46 -2.52 2.02 9.75
N LEU A 47 -2.77 1.58 8.52
CA LEU A 47 -2.52 2.39 7.34
C LEU A 47 -3.70 3.35 7.16
N ILE A 48 -3.47 4.62 7.42
CA ILE A 48 -4.48 5.68 7.28
C ILE A 48 -4.53 6.05 5.79
N LYS A 49 -5.68 5.79 5.14
CA LYS A 49 -6.10 6.25 3.79
C LYS A 49 -4.95 6.59 2.83
N ILE A 50 -4.56 5.63 2.00
CA ILE A 50 -3.50 5.83 1.00
C ILE A 50 -4.14 6.18 -0.34
N ARG A 51 -3.60 7.18 -1.05
CA ARG A 51 -4.05 7.53 -2.41
C ARG A 51 -3.16 6.88 -3.45
N THR A 52 -3.74 6.38 -4.53
CA THR A 52 -2.98 5.90 -5.68
C THR A 52 -2.43 7.08 -6.50
N GLY A 53 -1.46 6.78 -7.36
CA GLY A 53 -1.09 7.63 -8.49
C GLY A 53 -2.12 7.56 -9.63
N PRO A 54 -1.95 8.38 -10.68
CA PRO A 54 -2.80 8.36 -11.87
C PRO A 54 -2.72 7.01 -12.59
N ALA A 55 -3.70 6.76 -13.47
CA ALA A 55 -3.74 5.57 -14.31
C ALA A 55 -2.48 5.48 -15.20
N ILE A 56 -1.82 4.32 -15.16
CA ILE A 56 -0.64 3.99 -15.98
C ILE A 56 -1.10 2.96 -17.02
N PRO A 57 -1.14 3.31 -18.32
CA PRO A 57 -1.56 2.38 -19.37
C PRO A 57 -0.64 1.16 -19.46
N VAL A 58 -1.22 -0.03 -19.58
CA VAL A 58 -0.50 -1.29 -19.79
C VAL A 58 -0.86 -1.99 -21.12
N GLY A 59 -1.55 -1.27 -22.01
CA GLY A 59 -1.98 -1.75 -23.33
C GLY A 59 -3.40 -2.36 -23.33
N ASN A 60 -3.96 -2.55 -24.52
CA ASN A 60 -5.30 -3.14 -24.74
C ASN A 60 -6.42 -2.45 -23.93
N GLY A 61 -6.35 -1.13 -23.76
CA GLY A 61 -7.34 -0.36 -23.00
C GLY A 61 -7.29 -0.58 -21.48
N LYS A 62 -6.24 -1.23 -20.95
CA LYS A 62 -6.07 -1.53 -19.54
C LYS A 62 -5.05 -0.59 -18.89
N HIS A 63 -5.19 -0.39 -17.59
CA HIS A 63 -4.25 0.39 -16.78
C HIS A 63 -4.10 -0.19 -15.37
N VAL A 64 -3.02 0.22 -14.70
CA VAL A 64 -2.79 0.00 -13.27
C VAL A 64 -2.59 1.34 -12.57
N HIS A 65 -2.62 1.37 -11.26
CA HIS A 65 -2.19 2.52 -10.48
C HIS A 65 -1.02 2.14 -9.58
N PHE A 66 0.01 2.99 -9.54
CA PHE A 66 1.12 2.82 -8.60
C PHE A 66 0.79 3.46 -7.25
N VAL A 67 1.26 2.87 -6.17
CA VAL A 67 1.11 3.38 -4.81
C VAL A 67 2.49 3.46 -4.17
N SER A 68 2.83 4.64 -3.66
CA SER A 68 4.02 4.88 -2.83
C SER A 68 3.56 5.49 -1.52
N SER A 69 3.81 4.79 -0.41
CA SER A 69 3.37 5.23 0.91
C SER A 69 4.30 4.74 2.02
N ARG A 70 3.99 5.12 3.26
CA ARG A 70 4.70 4.67 4.45
C ARG A 70 3.72 4.24 5.54
N THR A 71 4.10 3.26 6.34
CA THR A 71 3.37 2.90 7.55
C THR A 71 3.46 4.04 8.58
N SER A 72 2.54 4.06 9.54
CA SER A 72 2.73 4.83 10.76
C SER A 72 4.00 4.37 11.49
N ILE A 73 4.57 5.23 12.33
CA ILE A 73 5.68 4.84 13.21
C ILE A 73 5.10 3.91 14.30
N ASN A 74 5.67 2.71 14.42
CA ASN A 74 5.43 1.79 15.52
C ASN A 74 6.77 1.15 15.90
N ASP A 75 7.00 0.93 17.19
CA ASP A 75 8.28 0.43 17.73
C ASP A 75 9.52 1.16 17.17
N GLY A 76 9.45 2.50 17.12
CA GLY A 76 10.56 3.35 16.70
C GLY A 76 10.89 3.36 15.21
N HIS A 77 10.16 2.64 14.36
CA HIS A 77 10.43 2.59 12.92
C HIS A 77 9.17 2.63 12.04
N LYS A 78 9.37 2.79 10.73
CA LYS A 78 8.32 2.82 9.70
C LYS A 78 8.82 2.12 8.44
N HIS A 79 7.90 1.57 7.65
CA HIS A 79 8.23 0.88 6.41
C HIS A 79 7.74 1.67 5.21
N GLN A 80 8.50 1.60 4.11
CA GLN A 80 8.05 2.09 2.81
C GLN A 80 7.27 0.99 2.08
N LEU A 81 6.15 1.38 1.48
CA LEU A 81 5.25 0.51 0.73
C LEU A 81 5.20 1.01 -0.70
N ASN A 82 5.65 0.16 -1.63
CA ASN A 82 5.59 0.41 -3.06
C ASN A 82 4.90 -0.79 -3.72
N PHE A 83 3.75 -0.58 -4.36
CA PHE A 83 3.03 -1.64 -5.07
C PHE A 83 2.18 -1.05 -6.19
N ALA A 84 1.77 -1.88 -7.14
CA ALA A 84 0.79 -1.54 -8.15
C ALA A 84 -0.55 -2.21 -7.82
N THR A 85 -1.66 -1.54 -8.12
CA THR A 85 -2.96 -2.19 -8.15
C THR A 85 -2.93 -3.28 -9.22
N LEU A 86 -3.74 -4.31 -9.03
CA LEU A 86 -3.95 -5.30 -10.07
C LEU A 86 -4.67 -4.66 -11.27
N ILE A 87 -4.54 -5.32 -12.41
CA ILE A 87 -5.35 -5.05 -13.59
C ILE A 87 -6.75 -5.58 -13.27
N ASP A 88 -7.61 -4.75 -12.72
CA ASP A 88 -9.03 -5.05 -12.64
C ASP A 88 -9.77 -4.19 -13.65
N ALA A 89 -10.64 -4.83 -14.43
CA ALA A 89 -11.60 -4.15 -15.28
C ALA A 89 -12.93 -4.18 -14.52
N PRO A 90 -13.27 -3.18 -13.69
CA PRO A 90 -14.61 -3.09 -13.12
C PRO A 90 -15.55 -2.68 -14.25
N LEU A 91 -15.92 -3.65 -15.08
CA LEU A 91 -17.05 -3.58 -15.98
C LEU A 91 -18.26 -4.08 -15.20
N VAL A 92 -19.09 -3.14 -14.78
CA VAL A 92 -20.54 -3.27 -14.96
C VAL A 92 -21.08 -1.93 -15.40
#